data_AF-X1TBY8-F1
#
_entry.id   AF-X1TBY8-F1
#
_cell.length_a   1.000
_cell.length_b   1.000
_cell.length_c   1.000
_cell.angle_alpha   90.00
_cell.angle_beta   90.00
_cell.angle_gamma   90.00
#
_symmetry.space_group_name_H-M   'P 1'
#
loop_
_entity.id
_entity.type
_entity.pdbx_description
1 polymer ?
#
loop_
_entity_poly.entity_id
_entity_poly.type
_entity_poly.pdbx_seq_one_letter_code
_entity_poly.pdbx_strand_id
1 'polypeptide(L)'
;MFEGKTDIEKVLMALSEQLDAAGASIIEMVVCGGAALNIIGYVQRTTEDVDVIAFVDKDADGKTVLIKASPLKPILVEAAKKVQRDFNLKENWLNAGPASVMDFALPEGLMNRVETRNYGKNLIIHLLGRYDQIHFKLYAAVDQGGKHFD
;
A
#
# COMPACT_ATOMS: atom_id res chain seq x y z
N MET A 1 14.88 -6.63 2.06
CA MET A 1 13.71 -7.39 1.57
C MET A 1 12.90 -7.78 2.79
N PHE A 2 11.59 -7.88 2.69
CA PHE A 2 10.76 -8.34 3.79
C PHE A 2 10.76 -9.86 3.85
N GLU A 3 11.07 -10.43 5.01
CA GLU A 3 11.14 -11.90 5.19
C GLU A 3 9.76 -12.55 5.32
N GLY A 4 8.74 -11.77 5.70
CA GLY A 4 7.37 -12.25 5.83
C GLY A 4 6.51 -11.30 6.66
N LYS A 5 5.32 -11.77 7.06
CA LYS A 5 4.31 -10.97 7.76
C LYS A 5 4.86 -10.14 8.92
N THR A 6 5.54 -10.77 9.88
CA THR A 6 6.02 -10.10 11.09
C THR A 6 6.97 -8.95 10.78
N ASP A 7 7.82 -9.11 9.77
CA ASP A 7 8.77 -8.08 9.35
C ASP A 7 8.06 -6.89 8.69
N ILE A 8 7.08 -7.18 7.83
CA ILE A 8 6.23 -6.15 7.22
C ILE A 8 5.48 -5.35 8.30
N GLU A 9 4.81 -6.04 9.23
CA GLU A 9 4.03 -5.38 10.30
C GLU A 9 4.93 -4.53 11.21
N LYS A 10 6.15 -4.99 11.49
CA LYS A 10 7.15 -4.23 12.27
C LYS A 10 7.56 -2.94 11.55
N VAL A 11 7.82 -3.01 10.24
CA VAL A 11 8.17 -1.83 9.44
C VAL A 11 7.00 -0.85 9.33
N LEU A 12 5.77 -1.34 9.18
CA LEU A 12 4.57 -0.50 9.15
C LEU A 12 4.29 0.18 10.50
N MET A 13 4.59 -0.49 11.62
CA MET A 13 4.55 0.13 12.94
C MET A 13 5.58 1.27 13.05
N ALA A 14 6.82 1.04 12.65
CA ALA A 14 7.86 2.07 12.64
C ALA A 14 7.50 3.25 11.71
N LEU A 15 6.84 2.98 10.59
CA LEU A 15 6.31 4.03 9.72
C LEU A 15 5.27 4.89 10.43
N SER A 16 4.33 4.29 11.18
CA SER A 16 3.40 5.06 12.00
C SER A 16 4.12 5.90 13.05
N GLU A 17 5.17 5.39 13.69
CA GLU A 17 5.93 6.14 14.70
C GLU A 17 6.64 7.34 14.09
N GLN A 18 7.23 7.19 12.90
CA GLN A 18 7.86 8.31 12.18
C GLN A 18 6.83 9.36 11.72
N LEU A 19 5.62 8.93 11.37
CA LEU A 19 4.50 9.82 11.06
C LEU A 19 4.03 10.59 12.29
N ASP A 20 3.87 9.93 13.45
CA ASP A 20 3.50 10.56 14.73
C ASP A 20 4.54 11.62 15.12
N ALA A 21 5.82 11.24 15.08
CA ALA A 21 6.93 12.13 15.41
C ALA A 21 7.04 13.35 14.47
N ALA A 22 6.55 13.23 13.23
CA ALA A 22 6.49 14.31 12.27
C ALA A 22 5.22 15.18 12.41
N GLY A 23 4.32 14.87 13.35
CA GLY A 23 3.05 15.57 13.53
C GLY A 23 2.05 15.34 12.39
N ALA A 24 2.15 14.20 11.70
CA ALA A 24 1.22 13.85 10.63
C ALA A 24 -0.19 13.60 11.17
N SER A 25 -1.21 14.01 10.43
CA SER A 25 -2.55 13.47 10.62
C SER A 25 -2.60 11.98 10.24
N ILE A 26 -3.68 11.29 10.60
CA ILE A 26 -3.88 9.89 10.24
C ILE A 26 -3.82 9.75 8.70
N ILE A 27 -2.98 8.83 8.24
CA ILE A 27 -2.91 8.42 6.85
C ILE A 27 -3.62 7.07 6.72
N GLU A 28 -4.70 7.07 5.96
CA GLU A 28 -5.44 5.87 5.58
C GLU A 28 -5.12 5.55 4.11
N MET A 29 -4.73 4.30 3.84
CA MET A 29 -4.30 3.90 2.50
C MET A 29 -4.70 2.47 2.12
N VAL A 30 -4.86 2.24 0.83
CA VAL A 30 -5.16 0.92 0.26
C VAL A 30 -3.88 0.31 -0.30
N VAL A 31 -3.58 -0.91 0.15
CA VAL A 31 -2.35 -1.64 -0.19
C VAL A 31 -2.67 -2.93 -0.93
N CYS A 32 -1.91 -3.22 -1.98
CA CYS A 32 -2.00 -4.44 -2.76
C CYS A 32 -0.68 -5.22 -2.78
N GLY A 33 -0.58 -6.23 -3.64
CA GLY A 33 0.68 -6.92 -3.91
C GLY A 33 1.09 -7.90 -2.81
N GLY A 34 2.39 -8.22 -2.80
CA GLY A 34 2.98 -9.24 -1.95
C GLY A 34 2.85 -8.93 -0.46
N ALA A 35 3.00 -7.66 -0.06
CA ALA A 35 2.85 -7.25 1.33
C ALA A 35 1.43 -7.50 1.85
N ALA A 36 0.41 -7.10 1.08
CA ALA A 36 -0.98 -7.35 1.45
C ALA A 36 -1.27 -8.85 1.59
N LEU A 37 -0.85 -9.68 0.62
CA LEU A 37 -1.05 -11.13 0.66
C LEU A 37 -0.36 -11.81 1.85
N ASN A 38 0.83 -11.34 2.24
CA ASN A 38 1.53 -11.85 3.42
C ASN A 38 0.79 -11.50 4.72
N ILE A 39 0.36 -10.24 4.88
CA ILE A 39 -0.30 -9.79 6.12
C ILE A 39 -1.63 -10.50 6.35
N ILE A 40 -2.45 -10.65 5.29
CA ILE A 40 -3.72 -11.39 5.34
C ILE A 40 -3.55 -12.91 5.39
N GLY A 41 -2.32 -13.42 5.26
CA GLY A 41 -2.00 -14.85 5.44
C GLY A 41 -2.29 -15.75 4.25
N TYR A 42 -2.48 -15.21 3.05
CA TYR A 42 -2.69 -16.03 1.84
C TYR A 42 -1.38 -16.58 1.24
N VAL A 43 -0.24 -15.98 1.57
CA VAL A 43 1.08 -16.46 1.15
C VAL A 43 2.07 -16.36 2.30
N GLN A 44 3.14 -17.16 2.21
CA GLN A 44 4.33 -17.05 3.06
C GLN A 44 5.54 -16.97 2.13
N ARG A 45 5.90 -15.75 1.75
CA ARG A 45 7.03 -15.50 0.85
C ARG A 45 7.61 -14.12 1.08
N THR A 46 8.84 -13.93 0.66
CA THR A 46 9.47 -12.62 0.68
C THR A 46 8.80 -11.65 -0.30
N THR A 47 8.85 -10.36 0.02
CA THR A 47 8.43 -9.26 -0.85
C THR A 47 9.42 -8.11 -0.71
N GLU A 48 9.59 -7.30 -1.75
CA GLU A 48 10.57 -6.20 -1.71
C GLU A 48 9.98 -4.90 -1.19
N ASP A 49 8.66 -4.77 -1.32
CA ASP A 49 7.94 -3.51 -1.20
C ASP A 49 6.50 -3.70 -0.68
N VAL A 50 5.91 -2.56 -0.37
CA VAL A 50 4.52 -2.30 -0.01
C VAL A 50 3.95 -1.38 -1.09
N ASP A 51 3.04 -1.92 -1.89
CA ASP A 51 2.43 -1.21 -3.01
C ASP A 51 1.16 -0.49 -2.57
N VAL A 52 1.13 0.83 -2.72
CA VAL A 52 -0.02 1.69 -2.38
C VAL A 52 -0.76 2.09 -3.65
N ILE A 53 -2.07 1.92 -3.68
CA ILE A 53 -2.88 2.32 -4.85
C ILE A 53 -3.65 3.62 -4.61
N ALA A 54 -4.12 3.82 -3.38
CA ALA A 54 -5.00 4.93 -3.03
C ALA A 54 -4.78 5.38 -1.59
N PHE A 55 -4.95 6.67 -1.35
CA PHE A 55 -5.33 7.19 -0.04
C PHE A 55 -6.84 7.07 0.13
N VAL A 56 -7.27 6.92 1.38
CA VAL A 56 -8.69 6.93 1.73
C VAL A 56 -8.99 8.24 2.45
N ASP A 57 -10.10 8.87 2.06
CA ASP A 57 -10.61 10.09 2.67
C ASP A 57 -12.13 9.99 2.83
N LYS A 58 -12.71 11.00 3.48
CA LYS A 58 -14.15 11.18 3.60
C LYS A 58 -14.57 12.43 2.84
N ASP A 59 -15.62 12.34 2.04
CA ASP A 59 -16.24 13.53 1.45
C ASP A 59 -17.07 14.31 2.49
N ALA A 60 -17.68 15.41 2.04
CA ALA A 60 -18.50 16.27 2.88
C ALA A 60 -19.70 15.54 3.54
N ASP A 61 -20.17 14.45 2.93
CA ASP A 61 -21.28 13.63 3.43
C ASP A 61 -20.80 12.44 4.28
N GLY A 62 -19.48 12.33 4.52
CA GLY A 62 -18.87 11.26 5.30
C GLY A 62 -18.72 9.94 4.55
N LYS A 63 -18.92 9.92 3.23
CA LYS A 63 -18.72 8.73 2.41
C LYS A 63 -17.24 8.53 2.11
N THR A 64 -16.81 7.27 2.09
CA THR A 64 -15.44 6.90 1.73
C THR A 64 -15.15 7.25 0.27
N VAL A 65 -14.06 7.99 0.04
CA VAL A 65 -13.51 8.33 -1.28
C VAL A 65 -12.08 7.81 -1.38
N LEU A 66 -11.73 7.25 -2.54
CA LEU A 66 -10.38 6.81 -2.85
C LEU A 66 -9.68 7.85 -3.71
N ILE A 67 -8.51 8.31 -3.27
CA ILE A 67 -7.68 9.31 -3.95
C ILE A 67 -6.42 8.60 -4.44
N LYS A 68 -6.10 8.72 -5.73
CA LYS A 68 -4.93 8.08 -6.34
C LYS A 68 -3.64 8.40 -5.57
N ALA A 69 -2.88 7.36 -5.22
CA ALA A 69 -1.66 7.49 -4.40
C ALA A 69 -0.43 7.99 -5.19
N SER A 70 -0.60 8.58 -6.37
CA SER A 70 0.49 9.06 -7.22
C SER A 70 0.34 10.57 -7.48
N PRO A 71 1.23 11.42 -6.91
CA PRO A 71 2.37 11.07 -6.05
C PRO A 71 1.95 10.71 -4.61
N LEU A 72 2.85 10.02 -3.89
CA LEU A 72 2.70 9.83 -2.44
C LEU A 72 2.79 11.17 -1.71
N LYS A 73 2.09 11.29 -0.58
CA LYS A 73 2.12 12.48 0.29
C LYS A 73 3.58 12.75 0.74
N PRO A 74 4.11 13.99 0.63
CA PRO A 74 5.50 14.29 0.98
C PRO A 74 5.92 13.84 2.39
N ILE A 75 5.04 14.03 3.38
CA ILE A 75 5.30 13.59 4.77
C ILE A 75 5.46 12.07 4.89
N LEU A 76 4.70 11.31 4.10
CA LEU A 76 4.80 9.85 4.03
C LEU A 76 6.12 9.42 3.38
N VAL A 77 6.54 10.11 2.32
CA VAL A 77 7.82 9.85 1.66
C VAL A 77 8.99 10.09 2.61
N GLU A 78 8.99 11.20 3.35
CA GLU A 78 10.06 11.51 4.30
C GLU A 78 10.09 10.53 5.48
N ALA A 79 8.93 10.14 6.01
CA ALA A 79 8.84 9.09 7.03
C ALA A 79 9.33 7.75 6.51
N ALA A 80 8.92 7.34 5.30
CA ALA A 80 9.34 6.10 4.66
C ALA A 80 10.86 6.05 4.39
N LYS A 81 11.48 7.18 4.05
CA LYS A 81 12.94 7.29 3.90
C LYS A 81 13.70 7.08 5.21
N LYS A 82 13.15 7.53 6.35
CA LYS A 82 13.75 7.26 7.67
C LYS A 82 13.70 5.77 7.98
N VAL A 83 12.52 5.18 7.87
CA VAL A 83 12.30 3.74 8.07
C VAL A 83 13.17 2.91 7.12
N GLN A 84 13.32 3.33 5.86
CA GLN A 84 14.21 2.67 4.91
C GLN A 84 15.62 2.53 5.45
N ARG A 85 16.19 3.60 6.01
CA ARG A 85 17.54 3.59 6.59
C ARG A 85 17.61 2.73 7.84
N ASP A 86 16.63 2.86 8.72
CA ASP A 86 16.61 2.18 10.02
C ASP A 86 16.49 0.65 9.88
N PHE A 87 15.80 0.18 8.83
CA PHE A 87 15.56 -1.23 8.55
C PHE A 87 16.37 -1.77 7.36
N ASN A 88 17.26 -0.97 6.77
CA ASN A 88 18.04 -1.32 5.58
C ASN A 88 17.16 -1.88 4.42
N LEU A 89 16.05 -1.20 4.16
CA LEU A 89 15.10 -1.60 3.11
C LEU A 89 15.57 -1.10 1.73
N LYS A 90 15.03 -1.73 0.68
CA LYS A 90 15.26 -1.30 -0.70
C LYS A 90 14.73 0.14 -0.87
N GLU A 91 15.36 0.89 -1.77
CA GLU A 91 14.79 2.15 -2.24
C GLU A 91 13.37 1.91 -2.79
N ASN A 92 12.46 2.85 -2.52
CA ASN A 92 11.05 2.72 -2.91
C ASN A 92 10.34 1.48 -2.34
N TRP A 93 10.76 0.97 -1.17
CA TRP A 93 10.04 -0.09 -0.45
C TRP A 93 8.57 0.27 -0.19
N LEU A 94 8.23 1.55 -0.12
CA LEU A 94 6.86 2.06 -0.14
C LEU A 94 6.68 2.85 -1.44
N ASN A 95 5.83 2.37 -2.34
CA ASN A 95 5.69 2.97 -3.66
C ASN A 95 4.22 3.04 -4.11
N ALA A 96 3.98 3.85 -5.14
CA ALA A 96 2.67 4.02 -5.77
C ALA A 96 2.62 3.52 -7.22
N GLY A 97 3.51 2.59 -7.58
CA GLY A 97 3.63 2.05 -8.93
C GLY A 97 2.29 1.51 -9.46
N PRO A 98 1.55 0.69 -8.68
CA PRO A 98 0.26 0.19 -9.12
C PRO A 98 -0.90 1.19 -9.06
N ALA A 99 -0.69 2.45 -8.67
CA ALA A 99 -1.76 3.43 -8.55
C ALA A 99 -2.44 3.78 -9.89
N SER A 100 -1.79 3.51 -11.04
CA SER A 100 -2.38 3.66 -12.38
C SER A 100 -3.63 2.81 -12.61
N VAL A 101 -3.80 1.72 -11.84
CA VAL A 101 -5.03 0.91 -11.89
C VAL A 101 -6.29 1.72 -11.59
N MET A 102 -6.18 2.83 -10.85
CA MET A 102 -7.30 3.73 -10.57
C MET A 102 -7.81 4.47 -11.81
N ASP A 103 -7.04 4.52 -12.90
CA ASP A 103 -7.45 5.16 -14.16
C ASP A 103 -8.47 4.30 -14.94
N PHE A 104 -8.61 3.01 -14.61
CA PHE A 104 -9.41 2.02 -15.34
C PHE A 104 -10.63 1.52 -14.55
N ALA A 105 -11.06 2.31 -13.56
CA ALA A 105 -12.07 1.96 -12.56
C ALA A 105 -11.66 0.77 -11.65
N LEU A 106 -12.04 0.86 -10.38
CA LEU A 106 -11.80 -0.20 -9.40
C LEU A 106 -12.97 -1.17 -9.37
N PRO A 107 -12.76 -2.46 -9.05
CA PRO A 107 -13.84 -3.41 -8.85
C PRO A 107 -14.91 -2.88 -7.90
N GLU A 108 -16.17 -3.02 -8.29
CA GLU A 108 -17.28 -2.57 -7.44
C GLU A 108 -17.23 -3.24 -6.07
N GLY A 109 -17.47 -2.46 -5.02
CA GLY A 109 -17.44 -2.95 -3.64
C GLY A 109 -16.04 -3.34 -3.14
N LEU A 110 -14.96 -2.88 -3.78
CA LEU A 110 -13.57 -3.16 -3.33
C LEU A 110 -13.38 -2.89 -1.84
N MET A 111 -13.85 -1.75 -1.35
CA MET A 111 -13.74 -1.38 0.08
C MET A 111 -14.57 -2.26 1.02
N ASN A 112 -15.52 -3.05 0.51
CA ASN A 112 -16.28 -4.01 1.33
C ASN A 112 -15.50 -5.32 1.52
N ARG A 113 -14.41 -5.53 0.76
CA ARG A 113 -13.62 -6.77 0.75
C ARG A 113 -12.21 -6.61 1.32
N VAL A 114 -11.84 -5.39 1.75
CA VAL A 114 -10.52 -5.14 2.33
C VAL A 114 -10.46 -5.65 3.76
N GLU A 115 -9.27 -6.09 4.17
CA GLU A 115 -8.96 -6.30 5.57
C GLU A 115 -8.27 -5.04 6.11
N THR A 116 -8.81 -4.45 7.18
CA THR A 116 -8.27 -3.21 7.74
C THR A 116 -7.34 -3.51 8.91
N ARG A 117 -6.14 -2.92 8.90
CA ARG A 117 -5.15 -2.98 9.97
C ARG A 117 -4.76 -1.58 10.41
N ASN A 118 -4.74 -1.37 11.71
CA ASN A 118 -4.26 -0.13 12.32
C ASN A 118 -2.85 -0.36 12.85
N TYR A 119 -1.92 0.52 12.47
CA TYR A 119 -0.56 0.54 12.96
C TYR A 119 -0.35 1.86 13.68
N GLY A 120 -0.06 1.78 14.98
CA GLY A 120 0.12 2.96 15.82
C GLY A 120 -1.07 3.92 15.78
N LYS A 121 -0.78 5.21 15.82
CA LYS A 121 -1.79 6.28 15.85
C LYS A 121 -2.07 6.91 14.49
N ASN A 122 -1.15 6.80 13.53
CA ASN A 122 -1.17 7.64 12.33
C ASN A 122 -1.27 6.83 11.03
N LEU A 123 -1.40 5.51 11.10
CA LEU A 123 -1.42 4.67 9.90
C LEU A 123 -2.55 3.63 9.95
N ILE A 124 -3.46 3.73 8.99
CA ILE A 124 -4.53 2.77 8.74
C ILE A 124 -4.30 2.19 7.34
N ILE A 125 -4.31 0.87 7.23
CA ILE A 125 -4.08 0.17 5.97
C ILE A 125 -5.24 -0.76 5.65
N HIS A 126 -5.81 -0.58 4.46
CA HIS A 126 -6.78 -1.47 3.85
C HIS A 126 -6.08 -2.41 2.88
N LEU A 127 -5.98 -3.67 3.26
CA LEU A 127 -5.30 -4.71 2.49
C LEU A 127 -6.29 -5.30 1.50
N LEU A 128 -5.99 -5.24 0.20
CA LEU A 128 -6.85 -5.84 -0.81
C LEU A 128 -6.99 -7.35 -0.62
N GLY A 129 -8.25 -7.81 -0.66
CA GLY A 129 -8.59 -9.21 -0.68
C GLY A 129 -8.12 -9.92 -1.96
N ARG A 130 -8.14 -11.26 -1.93
CA ARG A 130 -7.66 -12.11 -3.03
C ARG A 130 -8.37 -11.83 -4.36
N TYR A 131 -9.68 -11.55 -4.32
CA TYR A 131 -10.47 -11.26 -5.52
C TYR A 131 -9.91 -10.05 -6.28
N ASP A 132 -9.72 -8.92 -5.59
CA ASP A 132 -9.24 -7.68 -6.17
C ASP A 132 -7.76 -7.80 -6.63
N GLN A 133 -6.95 -8.54 -5.88
CA GLN A 133 -5.56 -8.84 -6.24
C GLN A 133 -5.44 -9.59 -7.58
N ILE A 134 -6.36 -10.52 -7.89
CA ILE A 134 -6.40 -11.23 -9.17
C ILE A 134 -6.71 -10.27 -10.33
N HIS A 135 -7.66 -9.35 -10.13
CA HIS A 135 -8.00 -8.34 -11.15
C HIS A 135 -6.79 -7.46 -11.46
N PHE A 136 -6.04 -7.06 -10.44
CA PHE A 136 -4.87 -6.21 -10.61
C PHE A 136 -3.71 -6.93 -11.28
N LYS A 137 -3.56 -8.25 -11.06
CA LYS A 137 -2.58 -9.05 -11.81
C LYS A 137 -2.95 -9.18 -13.28
N LEU A 138 -4.23 -9.32 -13.62
CA LEU A 138 -4.68 -9.29 -15.01
C LEU A 138 -4.39 -7.94 -15.66
N TYR A 139 -4.71 -6.84 -14.96
CA TYR A 139 -4.39 -5.48 -15.43
C TYR A 139 -2.88 -5.32 -15.70
N ALA A 140 -2.04 -5.69 -14.72
CA ALA A 140 -0.59 -5.60 -14.88
C ALA A 140 -0.03 -6.48 -16.00
N ALA A 141 -0.71 -7.59 -16.36
CA ALA A 141 -0.32 -8.43 -17.48
C ALA A 141 -0.67 -7.82 -18.85
N VAL A 142 -1.78 -7.07 -18.92
CA VAL A 142 -2.20 -6.35 -20.15
C VAL A 142 -1.37 -5.08 -20.35
N ASP A 143 -1.05 -4.37 -19.27
CA ASP A 143 -0.20 -3.16 -19.30
C ASP A 143 1.26 -3.45 -19.71
N GLN A 144 1.70 -4.71 -19.65
CA GLN A 144 3.04 -5.15 -20.06
C GLN A 144 3.29 -5.15 -21.59
N GLY A 145 2.36 -4.64 -22.40
CA GLY A 145 2.42 -4.55 -23.87
C GLY A 145 3.52 -3.67 -24.47
N GLY A 146 4.67 -3.53 -23.82
CA GLY A 146 5.82 -2.73 -24.30
C GLY A 146 7.21 -3.24 -23.92
N LYS A 147 7.36 -4.38 -23.25
CA LYS A 147 8.70 -5.03 -23.18
C LYS A 147 8.92 -5.84 -24.45
N HIS A 148 9.33 -5.17 -25.51
CA HIS A 148 10.08 -5.83 -26.57
C HIS A 148 11.31 -6.49 -25.91
N PHE A 149 11.34 -7.82 -25.93
CA PHE A 149 12.56 -8.57 -25.74
C PHE A 149 13.37 -8.36 -27.02
N ASP A 150 14.43 -7.55 -26.93
CA ASP A 150 15.56 -7.64 -27.87
C ASP A 150 16.45 -8.82 -27.49
#